data_AF-A0A2E7JZZ1-F1
#
_entry.id   AF-A0A2E7JZZ1-F1
#
_cell.length_a   1.000
_cell.length_b   1.000
_cell.length_c   1.000
_cell.angle_alpha   90.00
_cell.angle_beta   90.00
_cell.angle_gamma   90.00
#
_symmetry.space_group_name_H-M   'P 1'
#
loop_
_entity.id
_entity.type
_entity.pdbx_description
1 polymer ?
#
loop_
_entity_poly.entity_id
_entity_poly.type
_entity_poly.pdbx_seq_one_letter_code
_entity_poly.pdbx_strand_id
1 'polypeptide(L)'
;MTQYIWQAGNTVRQLAVIGDPKAATAFLTLDSAASPQLYADVPKHLMQAGMECVPDVYQGQPALRIKGFASETELLELLRSSGVVKEAPTQELREDAPPKTFMDWVREHSIVAAGLTYLVADALTFASGRVRGDRSNEFTGMAFASTSVMLTLFGTPNPHRQMQNIYAKVKDYVDAEGIEIHEDDKTLLADLQGNPEAVGRRLANFVSDNLVMINNVGQGIGGAALFKAGNNQASPLKTMAGASVMVGQWGALGIKEDPTAAMSEEDKAAYNEAESKGDAPDENVPYQPANKHPMNYVEAYLKRKPLRLTGIGASLNNVLMLGSGGHELMKLHAGTASALQSPAGAYMDIGAQAFNLVANTLYGMSKKDRRGSLKEDGQLDEVYTVAASMFVDLPPQERSDKLHQFAGYMANIPDLKSSAQEIYDAVSAKIEHIEHNPWHIGIHHAEQLPETVTHTISYQHRVQPEPSVGAQL
;
A
#
# COMPACT_ATOMS: atom_id res chain seq x y z
N MET A 1 6.32 2.30 -18.47
CA MET A 1 5.74 1.07 -19.07
C MET A 1 6.38 0.89 -20.44
N THR A 2 6.76 -0.33 -20.80
CA THR A 2 7.29 -0.64 -22.14
C THR A 2 6.29 -1.53 -22.87
N GLN A 3 5.96 -1.22 -24.12
CA GLN A 3 5.18 -2.09 -24.99
C GLN A 3 5.98 -2.42 -26.25
N TYR A 4 6.00 -3.71 -26.56
CA TYR A 4 6.51 -4.24 -27.80
C TYR A 4 5.35 -4.72 -28.65
N ILE A 5 5.28 -4.21 -29.87
CA ILE A 5 4.19 -4.52 -30.80
C ILE A 5 4.81 -5.09 -32.07
N TRP A 6 4.30 -6.24 -32.51
CA TRP A 6 4.68 -6.88 -33.77
C TRP A 6 3.58 -6.70 -34.82
N GLN A 7 3.95 -6.78 -36.10
CA GLN A 7 2.97 -6.69 -37.20
C GLN A 7 2.09 -7.93 -37.26
N ALA A 8 0.87 -7.74 -37.78
CA ALA A 8 -0.09 -8.83 -38.03
C ALA A 8 0.57 -9.96 -38.85
N GLY A 9 0.32 -11.20 -38.45
CA GLY A 9 0.96 -12.40 -39.03
C GLY A 9 2.18 -12.91 -38.25
N ASN A 10 2.69 -12.14 -37.27
CA ASN A 10 3.59 -12.69 -36.25
C ASN A 10 2.80 -13.50 -35.22
N THR A 11 3.45 -14.50 -34.63
CA THR A 11 2.87 -15.32 -33.57
C THR A 11 2.53 -14.50 -32.32
N VAL A 12 3.46 -13.65 -31.89
CA VAL A 12 3.25 -12.68 -30.82
C VAL A 12 2.69 -11.41 -31.42
N ARG A 13 1.64 -10.87 -30.81
CA ARG A 13 1.08 -9.58 -31.19
C ARG A 13 1.63 -8.46 -30.32
N GLN A 14 1.64 -8.66 -29.01
CA GLN A 14 2.07 -7.65 -28.06
C GLN A 14 2.73 -8.28 -26.83
N LEU A 15 3.74 -7.59 -26.31
CA LEU A 15 4.30 -7.82 -24.98
C LEU A 15 4.31 -6.48 -24.25
N ALA A 16 3.52 -6.36 -23.18
CA ALA A 16 3.48 -5.18 -22.34
C ALA A 16 4.18 -5.45 -21.01
N VAL A 17 5.24 -4.72 -20.69
CA VAL A 17 5.98 -4.82 -19.43
C VAL A 17 5.63 -3.62 -18.54
N ILE A 18 5.06 -3.90 -17.38
CA ILE A 18 4.53 -2.94 -16.42
C ILE A 18 5.24 -3.13 -15.08
N GLY A 19 5.57 -2.03 -14.40
CA GLY A 19 6.05 -2.05 -13.01
C GLY A 19 7.53 -1.68 -12.84
N ASP A 20 7.95 -1.69 -11.57
CA ASP A 20 9.34 -1.52 -11.14
C ASP A 20 10.15 -2.77 -11.53
N PRO A 21 11.44 -2.66 -11.92
CA PRO A 21 12.32 -3.81 -12.17
C PRO A 21 12.26 -4.95 -11.14
N LYS A 22 11.97 -4.66 -9.86
CA LYS A 22 11.87 -5.68 -8.80
C LYS A 22 10.54 -6.41 -8.70
N ALA A 23 9.50 -5.92 -9.38
CA ALA A 23 8.15 -6.46 -9.35
C ALA A 23 7.49 -6.35 -10.74
N ALA A 24 8.31 -6.44 -11.79
CA ALA A 24 7.85 -6.28 -13.15
C ALA A 24 6.87 -7.42 -13.50
N THR A 25 5.78 -7.03 -14.15
CA THR A 25 4.77 -7.96 -14.67
C THR A 25 4.69 -7.74 -16.16
N ALA A 26 4.72 -8.83 -16.91
CA ALA A 26 4.57 -8.79 -18.35
C ALA A 26 3.22 -9.41 -18.77
N PHE A 27 2.62 -8.85 -19.81
CA PHE A 27 1.41 -9.39 -20.44
C PHE A 27 1.73 -9.72 -21.88
N LEU A 28 1.70 -11.01 -22.20
CA LEU A 28 1.96 -11.53 -23.54
C LEU A 28 0.64 -11.87 -24.24
N THR A 29 0.38 -11.25 -25.38
CA THR A 29 -0.77 -11.59 -26.24
C THR A 29 -0.28 -12.18 -27.55
N LEU A 30 -0.94 -13.26 -27.99
CA LEU A 30 -0.67 -13.87 -29.29
C LEU A 30 -1.67 -13.38 -30.34
N ASP A 31 -1.31 -13.58 -31.60
CA ASP A 31 -2.25 -13.41 -32.71
C ASP A 31 -3.36 -14.48 -32.63
N SER A 32 -4.58 -14.13 -33.05
CA SER A 32 -5.71 -15.06 -33.03
C SER A 32 -5.53 -16.27 -33.96
N ALA A 33 -4.59 -16.20 -34.91
CA ALA A 33 -4.18 -17.31 -35.76
C ALA A 33 -3.07 -18.19 -35.16
N ALA A 34 -2.59 -17.91 -33.94
CA ALA A 34 -1.57 -18.72 -33.28
C ALA A 34 -2.05 -20.17 -33.08
N SER A 35 -1.16 -21.13 -33.30
CA SER A 35 -1.49 -22.55 -33.16
C SER A 35 -1.79 -22.90 -31.70
N PRO A 36 -2.78 -23.77 -31.41
CA PRO A 36 -3.10 -24.23 -30.05
C PRO A 36 -1.88 -24.73 -29.26
N GLN A 37 -0.93 -25.39 -29.93
CA GLN A 37 0.30 -25.91 -29.33
C GLN A 37 1.13 -24.83 -28.62
N LEU A 38 1.14 -23.60 -29.13
CA LEU A 38 1.90 -22.50 -28.52
C LEU A 38 1.32 -22.09 -27.17
N TYR A 39 0.00 -22.15 -27.02
CA TYR A 39 -0.65 -21.82 -25.74
C TYR A 39 -0.29 -22.83 -24.64
N ALA A 40 0.10 -24.06 -25.01
CA ALA A 40 0.60 -25.07 -24.08
C ALA A 40 2.13 -24.98 -23.88
N ASP A 41 2.90 -24.80 -24.97
CA ASP A 41 4.36 -24.89 -24.92
C ASP A 41 4.99 -23.65 -24.27
N VAL A 42 4.44 -22.45 -24.50
CA VAL A 42 5.05 -21.20 -24.01
C VAL A 42 5.04 -21.10 -22.49
N PRO A 43 3.91 -21.30 -21.79
CA PRO A 43 3.90 -21.24 -20.33
C PRO A 43 4.85 -22.28 -19.73
N LYS A 44 4.90 -23.50 -20.29
CA LYS A 44 5.81 -24.55 -19.85
C LYS A 44 7.28 -24.13 -19.93
N HIS A 45 7.72 -23.51 -21.04
CA HIS A 45 9.09 -23.02 -21.17
C HIS A 45 9.40 -21.89 -20.18
N LEU A 46 8.46 -20.97 -19.96
CA LEU A 46 8.62 -19.87 -19.02
C LEU A 46 8.68 -20.37 -17.56
N MET A 47 7.79 -21.29 -17.19
CA MET A 47 7.77 -21.93 -15.87
C MET A 47 9.04 -22.74 -15.61
N GLN A 48 9.60 -23.43 -16.61
CA GLN A 48 10.90 -24.10 -16.50
C GLN A 48 12.06 -23.14 -16.24
N ALA A 49 11.95 -21.88 -16.65
CA ALA A 49 12.90 -20.83 -16.32
C ALA A 49 12.66 -20.19 -14.94
N GLY A 50 11.68 -20.69 -14.17
CA GLY A 50 11.32 -20.16 -12.86
C GLY A 50 10.38 -18.96 -12.90
N MET A 51 9.76 -18.68 -14.04
CA MET A 51 8.76 -17.61 -14.16
C MET A 51 7.37 -18.11 -13.80
N GLU A 52 6.60 -17.26 -13.16
CA GLU A 52 5.18 -17.52 -12.89
C GLU A 52 4.37 -17.12 -14.13
N CYS A 53 3.42 -17.97 -14.53
CA CYS A 53 2.59 -17.76 -15.72
C CYS A 53 1.12 -18.01 -15.39
N VAL A 54 0.28 -16.99 -15.54
CA VAL A 54 -1.15 -17.05 -15.20
C VAL A 54 -1.98 -16.54 -16.38
N PRO A 55 -3.03 -17.25 -16.81
CA PRO A 55 -4.00 -16.72 -17.78
C PRO A 55 -4.64 -15.43 -17.27
N ASP A 56 -4.65 -14.38 -18.08
CA ASP A 56 -5.21 -13.08 -17.70
C ASP A 56 -5.80 -12.36 -18.92
N VAL A 57 -6.27 -11.12 -18.72
CA VAL A 57 -6.78 -10.26 -19.77
C VAL A 57 -5.99 -8.96 -19.78
N TYR A 58 -5.51 -8.58 -20.97
CA TYR A 58 -4.82 -7.31 -21.16
C TYR A 58 -5.50 -6.51 -22.27
N GLN A 59 -6.02 -5.33 -21.93
CA GLN A 59 -6.75 -4.45 -22.86
C GLN A 59 -7.91 -5.18 -23.60
N GLY A 60 -8.63 -6.05 -22.87
CA GLY A 60 -9.73 -6.84 -23.41
C GLY A 60 -9.31 -7.99 -24.34
N GLN A 61 -8.02 -8.32 -24.42
CA GLN A 61 -7.50 -9.46 -25.16
C GLN A 61 -7.01 -10.55 -24.21
N PRO A 62 -7.17 -11.84 -24.56
CA PRO A 62 -6.55 -12.93 -23.82
C PRO A 62 -5.03 -12.75 -23.75
N ALA A 63 -4.49 -12.78 -22.54
CA ALA A 63 -3.08 -12.58 -22.27
C ALA A 63 -2.55 -13.68 -21.36
N LEU A 64 -1.24 -13.91 -21.43
CA LEU A 64 -0.49 -14.62 -20.41
C LEU A 64 0.21 -13.58 -19.55
N ARG A 65 -0.15 -13.52 -18.27
CA ARG A 65 0.57 -12.72 -17.29
C ARG A 65 1.81 -13.48 -16.83
N ILE A 66 2.96 -12.84 -16.91
CA ILE A 66 4.28 -13.42 -16.63
C ILE A 66 4.94 -12.60 -15.52
N LYS A 67 5.48 -13.28 -14.50
CA LYS A 67 6.23 -12.66 -13.38
C LYS A 67 7.50 -13.45 -13.09
N GLY A 68 8.39 -12.86 -12.29
CA GLY A 68 9.62 -13.53 -11.81
C GLY A 68 10.83 -13.42 -12.74
N PHE A 69 10.74 -12.67 -13.85
CA PHE A 69 11.89 -12.35 -14.69
C PHE A 69 12.73 -11.22 -14.05
N ALA A 70 14.06 -11.31 -14.14
CA ALA A 70 14.99 -10.33 -13.58
C ALA A 70 15.15 -9.08 -14.46
N SER A 71 14.93 -9.23 -15.77
CA SER A 71 14.94 -8.09 -16.70
C SER A 71 14.05 -8.29 -17.92
N GLU A 72 13.64 -7.17 -18.52
CA GLU A 72 12.94 -7.14 -19.81
C GLU A 72 13.75 -7.84 -20.92
N THR A 73 15.08 -7.72 -20.88
CA THR A 73 15.99 -8.38 -21.83
C THR A 73 15.96 -9.90 -21.69
N GLU A 74 16.02 -10.41 -20.46
CA GLU A 74 15.93 -11.85 -20.18
C GLU A 74 14.62 -12.44 -20.70
N LEU A 75 13.48 -11.78 -20.42
CA LEU A 75 12.18 -12.24 -20.89
C LEU A 75 12.13 -12.29 -22.43
N LEU A 76 12.61 -11.25 -23.11
CA LEU A 76 12.66 -11.22 -24.56
C LEU A 76 13.60 -12.29 -25.16
N GLU A 77 14.75 -12.52 -24.54
CA GLU A 77 15.68 -13.57 -24.95
C GLU A 77 15.06 -14.95 -24.80
N LEU A 78 14.35 -15.19 -23.70
CA LEU A 78 13.66 -16.45 -23.46
C LEU A 78 12.55 -16.69 -24.50
N LEU A 79 11.72 -15.68 -24.77
CA LEU A 79 10.69 -15.73 -25.81
C LEU A 79 11.25 -15.90 -27.23
N ARG A 80 12.47 -15.39 -27.49
CA ARG A 80 13.17 -15.64 -28.76
C ARG A 80 13.71 -17.06 -28.84
N SER A 81 14.32 -17.55 -27.76
CA SER A 81 14.91 -18.89 -27.71
C SER A 81 13.87 -20.01 -27.83
N SER A 82 12.63 -19.77 -27.37
CA SER A 82 11.49 -20.68 -27.55
C SER A 82 10.86 -20.60 -28.94
N GLY A 83 11.37 -19.73 -29.83
CA GLY A 83 10.85 -19.56 -31.19
C GLY A 83 9.51 -18.82 -31.29
N VAL A 84 9.02 -18.29 -30.16
CA VAL A 84 7.76 -17.55 -30.04
C VAL A 84 7.89 -16.17 -30.67
N VAL A 85 9.02 -15.51 -30.42
CA VAL A 85 9.41 -14.24 -31.05
C VAL A 85 10.55 -14.50 -32.03
N LYS A 86 10.29 -14.38 -33.33
CA LYS A 86 11.31 -14.60 -34.37
C LYS A 86 11.97 -13.31 -34.85
N GLU A 87 11.22 -12.21 -34.81
CA GLU A 87 11.63 -10.93 -35.37
C GLU A 87 11.70 -9.85 -34.27
N ALA A 88 12.42 -8.77 -34.56
CA ALA A 88 12.41 -7.58 -33.72
C ALA A 88 10.99 -6.97 -33.70
N PRO A 89 10.60 -6.32 -32.59
CA PRO A 89 9.31 -5.64 -32.52
C PRO A 89 9.24 -4.54 -33.59
N THR A 90 8.10 -4.44 -34.26
CA THR A 90 7.84 -3.37 -35.24
C THR A 90 7.83 -2.01 -34.57
N GLN A 91 7.27 -1.96 -33.36
CA GLN A 91 7.16 -0.74 -32.58
C GLN A 91 7.51 -1.04 -31.12
N GLU A 92 8.37 -0.19 -30.56
CA GLU A 92 8.63 -0.12 -29.13
C GLU A 92 8.06 1.21 -28.63
N LEU A 93 7.04 1.12 -27.78
CA LEU A 93 6.44 2.27 -27.11
C LEU A 93 6.92 2.28 -25.67
N ARG A 94 7.68 3.32 -25.31
CA ARG A 94 8.01 3.60 -23.92
C ARG A 94 7.15 4.74 -23.43
N GLU A 95 6.24 4.42 -22.53
CA GLU A 95 5.53 5.42 -21.75
C GLU A 95 6.36 5.67 -20.50
N ASP A 96 7.26 6.65 -20.61
CA ASP A 96 7.97 7.20 -19.48
C ASP A 96 6.97 8.06 -18.71
N ALA A 97 6.66 7.67 -17.48
CA ALA A 97 5.93 8.55 -16.59
C ALA A 97 6.72 9.86 -16.47
N PRO A 98 6.07 11.04 -16.58
CA PRO A 98 6.78 12.31 -16.41
C PRO A 98 7.52 12.28 -15.08
N PRO A 99 8.75 12.83 -15.01
CA PRO A 99 9.52 12.81 -13.78
C PRO A 99 8.68 13.46 -12.68
N LYS A 100 8.36 12.68 -11.64
CA LYS A 100 7.57 13.18 -10.51
C LYS A 100 8.29 14.38 -9.89
N THR A 101 7.59 15.49 -9.74
CA THR A 101 8.18 16.65 -9.07
C THR A 101 8.35 16.36 -7.58
N PHE A 102 9.22 17.11 -6.90
CA PHE A 102 9.33 17.01 -5.44
C PHE A 102 7.98 17.22 -4.74
N MET A 103 7.13 18.10 -5.27
CA MET A 103 5.79 18.33 -4.70
C MET A 103 4.84 17.15 -4.93
N ASP A 104 4.98 16.43 -6.05
CA ASP A 104 4.22 15.20 -6.28
C ASP A 104 4.65 14.11 -5.30
N TRP A 105 5.97 13.96 -5.10
CA TRP A 105 6.49 13.06 -4.07
C TRP A 105 5.98 13.42 -2.68
N VAL A 106 6.02 14.70 -2.29
CA VAL A 106 5.51 15.18 -1.00
C VAL A 106 4.01 14.94 -0.85
N ARG A 107 3.22 15.09 -1.92
CA ARG A 107 1.77 14.78 -1.87
C ARG A 107 1.53 13.30 -1.67
N GLU A 108 2.19 12.46 -2.45
CA GLU A 108 2.10 11.00 -2.38
C GLU A 108 2.63 10.45 -1.04
N HIS A 109 3.67 11.06 -0.49
CA HIS A 109 4.39 10.60 0.70
C HIS A 109 4.27 11.60 1.86
N SER A 110 3.15 12.31 1.93
CA SER A 110 2.95 13.43 2.88
C SER A 110 3.15 13.04 4.34
N ILE A 111 2.78 11.81 4.74
CA ILE A 111 3.02 11.30 6.10
C ILE A 111 4.52 11.07 6.34
N VAL A 112 5.25 10.51 5.38
CA VAL A 112 6.71 10.30 5.49
C VAL A 112 7.42 11.64 5.53
N ALA A 113 7.03 12.57 4.66
CA ALA A 113 7.55 13.94 4.67
C ALA A 113 7.26 14.64 6.01
N ALA A 114 6.06 14.45 6.58
CA ALA A 114 5.72 14.94 7.91
C ALA A 114 6.61 14.28 8.98
N GLY A 115 6.78 12.96 8.96
CA GLY A 115 7.64 12.21 9.88
C GLY A 115 9.09 12.71 9.88
N LEU A 116 9.68 12.90 8.70
CA LEU A 116 11.02 13.47 8.54
C LEU A 116 11.10 14.91 9.08
N THR A 117 10.06 15.71 8.83
CA THR A 117 10.00 17.09 9.31
C THR A 117 9.87 17.14 10.84
N TYR A 118 9.06 16.27 11.44
CA TYR A 118 8.99 16.13 12.90
C TYR A 118 10.34 15.69 13.49
N LEU A 119 11.07 14.75 12.86
CA LEU A 119 12.39 14.34 13.35
C LEU A 119 13.37 15.51 13.48
N VAL A 120 13.32 16.48 12.56
CA VAL A 120 14.12 17.71 12.68
C VAL A 120 13.68 18.53 13.88
N ALA A 121 12.37 18.70 14.09
CA ALA A 121 11.83 19.40 15.26
C ALA A 121 12.20 18.71 16.58
N ASP A 122 12.16 17.40 16.61
CA ASP A 122 12.46 16.57 17.78
C ASP A 122 13.94 16.64 18.14
N ALA A 123 14.82 16.60 17.13
CA ALA A 123 16.25 16.79 17.29
C ALA A 123 16.59 18.19 17.84
N LEU A 124 15.91 19.24 17.36
CA LEU A 124 16.05 20.60 17.88
C LEU A 124 15.57 20.70 19.35
N THR A 125 14.45 20.06 19.68
CA THR A 125 13.92 20.00 21.05
C THR A 125 14.90 19.28 21.98
N PHE A 126 15.45 18.15 21.54
CA PHE A 126 16.48 17.40 22.25
C PHE A 126 17.73 18.26 22.50
N ALA A 127 18.28 18.88 21.44
CA ALA A 127 19.47 19.73 21.51
C ALA A 127 19.26 20.93 22.43
N SER A 128 18.07 21.55 22.38
CA SER A 128 17.66 22.62 23.29
C SER A 128 17.72 22.18 24.75
N GLY A 129 17.21 20.98 25.06
CA GLY A 129 17.31 20.39 26.40
C GLY A 129 18.76 20.19 26.83
N ARG A 130 19.58 19.62 25.93
CA ARG A 130 21.02 19.37 26.18
C ARG A 130 21.79 20.65 26.48
N VAL A 131 21.60 21.70 25.67
CA VAL A 131 22.28 23.00 25.82
C VAL A 131 21.90 23.70 27.14
N ARG A 132 20.66 23.51 27.60
CA ARG A 132 20.15 24.11 28.85
C ARG A 132 20.34 23.22 30.08
N GLY A 133 20.82 21.99 29.92
CA GLY A 133 20.84 20.99 31.00
C GLY A 133 19.44 20.53 31.46
N ASP A 134 18.41 20.75 30.65
CA ASP A 134 17.03 20.35 30.94
C ASP A 134 16.73 18.94 30.41
N ARG A 135 16.90 17.95 31.29
CA ARG A 135 16.62 16.54 30.98
C ARG A 135 15.17 16.26 30.61
N SER A 136 14.22 17.09 31.06
CA SER A 136 12.81 16.90 30.71
C SER A 136 12.59 17.25 29.23
N ASN A 137 13.19 18.35 28.76
CA ASN A 137 13.12 18.76 27.35
C ASN A 137 13.91 17.80 26.44
N GLU A 138 15.06 17.30 26.92
CA GLU A 138 15.81 16.23 26.25
C GLU A 138 14.94 14.98 26.05
N PHE A 139 14.25 14.55 27.11
CA PHE A 139 13.34 13.40 27.05
C PHE A 139 12.11 13.66 26.17
N THR A 140 11.54 14.87 26.17
CA THR A 140 10.47 15.24 25.22
C THR A 140 10.90 15.03 23.77
N GLY A 141 12.10 15.50 23.40
CA GLY A 141 12.64 15.30 22.05
C GLY A 141 12.80 13.81 21.71
N MET A 142 13.30 12.98 22.63
CA MET A 142 13.40 11.53 22.40
C MET A 142 12.03 10.86 22.25
N ALA A 143 11.06 11.22 23.09
CA ALA A 143 9.72 10.65 23.07
C ALA A 143 9.01 10.96 21.75
N PHE A 144 9.06 12.21 21.29
CA PHE A 144 8.51 12.59 20.00
C PHE A 144 9.26 11.94 18.83
N ALA A 145 10.60 11.91 18.86
CA ALA A 145 11.40 11.28 17.81
C ALA A 145 11.01 9.80 17.59
N SER A 146 10.68 9.08 18.67
CA SER A 146 10.23 7.69 18.56
C SER A 146 8.98 7.54 17.69
N THR A 147 8.02 8.47 17.77
CA THR A 147 6.80 8.44 16.96
C THR A 147 7.08 8.95 15.55
N SER A 148 7.94 9.96 15.40
CA SER A 148 8.36 10.50 14.11
C SER A 148 9.14 9.48 13.26
N VAL A 149 9.96 8.63 13.88
CA VAL A 149 10.58 7.46 13.22
C VAL A 149 9.51 6.51 12.72
N MET A 150 8.49 6.19 13.53
CA MET A 150 7.41 5.29 13.11
C MET A 150 6.60 5.88 11.95
N LEU A 151 6.27 7.18 11.98
CA LEU A 151 5.62 7.86 10.86
C LEU A 151 6.49 7.84 9.60
N THR A 152 7.80 7.93 9.73
CA THR A 152 8.73 7.89 8.59
C THR A 152 8.81 6.49 7.98
N LEU A 153 8.89 5.46 8.81
CA LEU A 153 9.07 4.06 8.38
C LEU A 153 7.76 3.40 7.93
N PHE A 154 6.64 3.78 8.53
CA PHE A 154 5.33 3.13 8.36
C PHE A 154 4.23 4.10 7.89
N GLY A 155 4.58 5.35 7.57
CA GLY A 155 3.63 6.36 7.14
C GLY A 155 3.07 6.15 5.74
N THR A 156 3.78 5.43 4.88
CA THR A 156 3.26 4.95 3.61
C THR A 156 2.81 3.49 3.76
N PRO A 157 1.55 3.16 3.44
CA PRO A 157 1.17 1.77 3.29
C PRO A 157 2.10 1.14 2.24
N ASN A 158 2.71 0.01 2.59
CA ASN A 158 3.49 -0.77 1.63
C ASN A 158 2.48 -1.60 0.83
N PRO A 159 2.22 -1.26 -0.45
CA PRO A 159 1.11 -1.89 -1.18
C PRO A 159 1.33 -3.39 -1.35
N HIS A 160 2.59 -3.81 -1.55
CA HIS A 160 2.97 -5.22 -1.57
C HIS A 160 2.61 -5.95 -0.27
N ARG A 161 2.82 -5.34 0.90
CA ARG A 161 2.40 -5.95 2.18
C ARG A 161 0.88 -6.03 2.32
N GLN A 162 0.16 -5.01 1.87
CA GLN A 162 -1.31 -5.02 1.90
C GLN A 162 -1.84 -6.14 1.01
N MET A 163 -1.29 -6.29 -0.20
CA MET A 163 -1.59 -7.40 -1.10
C MET A 163 -1.27 -8.75 -0.45
N GLN A 164 -0.09 -8.94 0.12
CA GLN A 164 0.25 -10.17 0.86
C GLN A 164 -0.73 -10.48 2.00
N ASN A 165 -1.24 -9.46 2.70
CA ASN A 165 -2.24 -9.66 3.75
C ASN A 165 -3.61 -10.05 3.18
N ILE A 166 -3.97 -9.54 1.99
CA ILE A 166 -5.20 -9.95 1.31
C ILE A 166 -5.07 -11.37 0.79
N TYR A 167 -3.96 -11.74 0.16
CA TYR A 167 -3.74 -13.12 -0.27
C TYR A 167 -3.81 -14.11 0.89
N ALA A 168 -3.31 -13.74 2.07
CA ALA A 168 -3.45 -14.56 3.28
C ALA A 168 -4.93 -14.79 3.62
N LYS A 169 -5.75 -13.73 3.58
CA LYS A 169 -7.20 -13.82 3.82
C LYS A 169 -7.93 -14.62 2.74
N VAL A 170 -7.53 -14.49 1.47
CA VAL A 170 -8.10 -15.29 0.37
C VAL A 170 -7.87 -16.78 0.62
N LYS A 171 -6.64 -17.17 0.99
CA LYS A 171 -6.36 -18.57 1.32
C LYS A 171 -7.07 -19.04 2.57
N ASP A 172 -7.10 -18.25 3.63
CA ASP A 172 -7.83 -18.59 4.86
C ASP A 172 -9.31 -18.87 4.54
N TYR A 173 -9.91 -18.07 3.66
CA TYR A 173 -11.27 -18.27 3.18
C TYR A 173 -11.42 -19.56 2.36
N VAL A 174 -10.54 -19.78 1.38
CA VAL A 174 -10.59 -20.99 0.55
C VAL A 174 -10.42 -22.26 1.38
N ASP A 175 -9.44 -22.30 2.28
CA ASP A 175 -9.20 -23.42 3.18
C ASP A 175 -10.43 -23.69 4.07
N ALA A 176 -11.06 -22.64 4.59
CA ALA A 176 -12.24 -22.75 5.45
C ALA A 176 -13.47 -23.26 4.70
N GLU A 177 -13.64 -22.87 3.43
CA GLU A 177 -14.74 -23.29 2.57
C GLU A 177 -14.51 -24.63 1.87
N GLY A 178 -13.33 -25.23 2.05
CA GLY A 178 -12.94 -26.50 1.45
C GLY A 178 -12.89 -26.44 -0.08
N ILE A 179 -12.58 -25.28 -0.66
CA ILE A 179 -12.45 -25.14 -2.11
C ILE A 179 -11.12 -25.80 -2.52
N GLU A 180 -11.20 -26.87 -3.32
CA GLU A 180 -10.00 -27.52 -3.86
C GLU A 180 -9.34 -26.60 -4.89
N ILE A 181 -8.16 -26.09 -4.54
CA ILE A 181 -7.32 -25.30 -5.45
C ILE A 181 -6.30 -26.23 -6.14
N HIS A 182 -6.07 -26.02 -7.43
CA HIS A 182 -4.98 -26.65 -8.19
C HIS A 182 -3.61 -26.37 -7.52
N GLU A 183 -2.66 -27.30 -7.63
CA GLU A 183 -1.34 -27.14 -6.98
C GLU A 183 -0.56 -25.91 -7.46
N ASP A 184 -0.73 -25.52 -8.72
CA ASP A 184 -0.10 -24.31 -9.28
C ASP A 184 -0.65 -23.04 -8.62
N ASP A 185 -1.97 -22.94 -8.45
CA ASP A 185 -2.62 -21.81 -7.77
C ASP A 185 -2.33 -21.81 -6.25
N LYS A 186 -2.11 -22.97 -5.62
CA LYS A 186 -1.64 -23.05 -4.22
C LYS A 186 -0.23 -22.50 -4.07
N THR A 187 0.66 -22.87 -4.99
CA THR A 187 2.04 -22.38 -5.02
C THR A 187 2.06 -20.88 -5.23
N LEU A 188 1.26 -20.40 -6.18
CA LEU A 188 1.05 -18.98 -6.45
C LEU A 188 0.57 -18.22 -5.20
N LEU A 189 -0.48 -18.73 -4.53
CA LEU A 189 -0.98 -18.12 -3.29
C LEU A 189 0.07 -18.10 -2.19
N ALA A 190 0.83 -19.18 -2.02
CA ALA A 190 1.88 -19.26 -1.00
C ALA A 190 2.99 -18.23 -1.26
N ASP A 191 3.41 -18.07 -2.51
CA ASP A 191 4.42 -17.09 -2.92
C ASP A 191 3.90 -15.66 -2.75
N LEU A 192 2.67 -15.38 -3.19
CA LEU A 192 2.01 -14.08 -3.07
C LEU A 192 1.71 -13.69 -1.62
N GLN A 193 1.56 -14.66 -0.72
CA GLN A 193 1.44 -14.42 0.71
C GLN A 193 2.76 -14.05 1.36
N GLY A 194 3.89 -14.50 0.81
CA GLY A 194 5.18 -14.43 1.49
C GLY A 194 5.17 -15.19 2.82
N ASN A 195 6.03 -14.80 3.78
CA ASN A 195 6.08 -15.43 5.10
C ASN A 195 5.22 -14.66 6.12
N PRO A 196 3.99 -15.10 6.45
CA PRO A 196 3.12 -14.44 7.43
C PRO A 196 3.61 -14.59 8.89
N GLU A 197 4.46 -15.57 9.16
CA GLU A 197 5.00 -15.83 10.50
C GLU A 197 6.24 -15.00 10.82
N ALA A 198 6.84 -14.35 9.82
CA ALA A 198 8.00 -13.49 10.03
C ALA A 198 7.69 -12.40 11.07
N VAL A 199 8.39 -12.44 12.20
CA VAL A 199 8.20 -11.51 13.34
C VAL A 199 8.26 -10.05 12.88
N GLY A 200 9.18 -9.71 11.96
CA GLY A 200 9.31 -8.37 11.40
C GLY A 200 8.05 -7.90 10.66
N ARG A 201 7.34 -8.81 9.97
CA ARG A 201 6.08 -8.50 9.30
C ARG A 201 4.95 -8.29 10.29
N ARG A 202 4.80 -9.16 11.29
CA ARG A 202 3.79 -9.01 12.35
C ARG A 202 3.96 -7.69 13.10
N LEU A 203 5.19 -7.33 13.45
CA LEU A 203 5.49 -6.06 14.10
C LEU A 203 5.18 -4.88 13.17
N ALA A 204 5.56 -4.95 11.90
CA ALA A 204 5.27 -3.89 10.94
C ALA A 204 3.76 -3.69 10.71
N ASN A 205 3.00 -4.78 10.59
CA ASN A 205 1.54 -4.75 10.47
C ASN A 205 0.93 -4.14 11.74
N PHE A 206 1.32 -4.63 12.93
CA PHE A 206 0.85 -4.08 14.20
C PHE A 206 1.11 -2.57 14.31
N VAL A 207 2.32 -2.12 13.96
CA VAL A 207 2.67 -0.69 14.01
C VAL A 207 1.88 0.11 12.99
N SER A 208 1.71 -0.39 11.77
CA SER A 208 0.91 0.27 10.72
C SER A 208 -0.56 0.41 11.15
N ASP A 209 -1.17 -0.67 11.65
CA ASP A 209 -2.57 -0.74 12.04
C ASP A 209 -2.86 0.13 13.27
N ASN A 210 -1.89 0.24 14.18
CA ASN A 210 -2.00 0.99 15.43
C ASN A 210 -1.20 2.30 15.41
N LEU A 211 -0.76 2.77 14.24
CA LEU A 211 0.18 3.90 14.12
C LEU A 211 -0.33 5.16 14.80
N VAL A 212 -1.63 5.43 14.67
CA VAL A 212 -2.29 6.57 15.35
C VAL A 212 -2.26 6.40 16.86
N MET A 213 -2.61 5.22 17.37
CA MET A 213 -2.63 4.96 18.82
C MET A 213 -1.24 5.05 19.42
N ILE A 214 -0.25 4.42 18.79
CA ILE A 214 1.15 4.46 19.22
C ILE A 214 1.66 5.91 19.20
N ASN A 215 1.36 6.66 18.14
CA ASN A 215 1.72 8.07 18.05
C ASN A 215 1.08 8.90 19.18
N ASN A 216 -0.21 8.72 19.45
CA ASN A 216 -0.90 9.43 20.53
C ASN A 216 -0.33 9.09 21.91
N VAL A 217 0.01 7.81 22.17
CA VAL A 217 0.65 7.41 23.42
C VAL A 217 2.02 8.09 23.57
N GLY A 218 2.89 7.97 22.56
CA GLY A 218 4.24 8.55 22.60
C GLY A 218 4.23 10.08 22.69
N GLN A 219 3.36 10.74 21.93
CA GLN A 219 3.17 12.19 21.99
C GLN A 219 2.59 12.64 23.35
N GLY A 220 1.67 11.88 23.96
CA GLY A 220 1.20 12.21 25.30
C GLY A 220 2.30 12.08 26.37
N ILE A 221 3.17 11.07 26.27
CA ILE A 221 4.37 10.94 27.13
C ILE A 221 5.30 12.15 26.96
N GLY A 222 5.59 12.54 25.70
CA GLY A 222 6.40 13.72 25.41
C GLY A 222 5.76 15.02 25.92
N GLY A 223 4.43 15.14 25.83
CA GLY A 223 3.64 16.25 26.40
C GLY A 223 3.74 16.34 27.92
N ALA A 224 3.67 15.22 28.64
CA ALA A 224 3.86 15.19 30.09
C ALA A 224 5.27 15.62 30.50
N ALA A 225 6.29 15.20 29.74
CA ALA A 225 7.66 15.65 29.95
C ALA A 225 7.84 17.15 29.63
N LEU A 226 7.16 17.66 28.59
CA LEU A 226 7.17 19.06 28.22
C LEU A 226 6.49 19.94 29.29
N PHE A 227 5.39 19.45 29.87
CA PHE A 227 4.71 20.09 31.01
C PHE A 227 5.67 20.23 32.20
N LYS A 228 6.39 19.16 32.53
CA LYS A 228 7.41 19.17 33.60
C LYS A 228 8.56 20.13 33.28
N ALA A 229 9.03 20.17 32.03
CA ALA A 229 10.04 21.12 31.57
C ALA A 229 9.55 22.57 31.75
N GLY A 230 8.31 22.87 31.35
CA GLY A 230 7.69 24.19 31.55
C GLY A 230 7.67 24.62 33.02
N ASN A 231 7.30 23.72 33.92
CA ASN A 231 7.30 23.99 35.36
C ASN A 231 8.72 24.25 35.90
N ASN A 232 9.70 23.43 35.51
CA ASN A 232 11.10 23.61 35.90
C ASN A 232 11.67 24.95 35.41
N GLN A 233 11.25 25.39 34.23
CA GLN A 233 11.68 26.66 33.63
C GLN A 233 10.84 27.86 34.07
N ALA A 234 9.83 27.66 34.93
CA ALA A 234 8.82 28.66 35.29
C ALA A 234 8.20 29.36 34.05
N SER A 235 7.96 28.57 33.00
CA SER A 235 7.39 29.03 31.73
C SER A 235 5.93 28.57 31.63
N PRO A 236 4.95 29.43 31.97
CA PRO A 236 3.53 29.05 31.94
C PRO A 236 3.07 28.65 30.53
N LEU A 237 3.61 29.29 29.49
CA LEU A 237 3.28 28.95 28.10
C LEU A 237 3.77 27.53 27.75
N LYS A 238 4.98 27.16 28.17
CA LYS A 238 5.52 25.80 27.94
C LYS A 238 4.77 24.75 28.76
N THR A 239 4.39 25.07 29.99
CA THR A 239 3.54 24.21 30.82
C THR A 239 2.19 23.98 30.14
N MET A 240 1.52 25.04 29.68
CA MET A 240 0.24 24.93 28.96
C MET A 240 0.38 24.13 27.66
N ALA A 241 1.49 24.28 26.94
CA ALA A 241 1.77 23.52 25.73
C ALA A 241 1.89 22.02 26.01
N GLY A 242 2.67 21.63 27.03
CA GLY A 242 2.75 20.24 27.47
C GLY A 242 1.40 19.66 27.89
N ALA A 243 0.61 20.43 28.64
CA ALA A 243 -0.75 20.03 29.01
C ALA A 243 -1.67 19.88 27.79
N SER A 244 -1.60 20.77 26.80
CA SER A 244 -2.46 20.70 25.61
C SER A 244 -2.13 19.50 24.74
N VAL A 245 -0.85 19.14 24.59
CA VAL A 245 -0.45 17.89 23.92
C VAL A 245 -0.96 16.69 24.71
N MET A 246 -0.70 16.63 26.01
CA MET A 246 -1.11 15.50 26.84
C MET A 246 -2.62 15.25 26.79
N VAL A 247 -3.43 16.30 27.02
CA VAL A 247 -4.89 16.23 26.96
C VAL A 247 -5.37 15.92 25.54
N GLY A 248 -4.75 16.54 24.52
CA GLY A 248 -5.08 16.31 23.12
C GLY A 248 -4.91 14.84 22.71
N GLN A 249 -3.75 14.29 23.03
CA GLN A 249 -3.32 12.97 22.59
C GLN A 249 -3.95 11.85 23.40
N TRP A 250 -3.88 11.90 24.74
CA TRP A 250 -4.47 10.86 25.59
C TRP A 250 -5.99 11.01 25.72
N GLY A 251 -6.51 12.23 25.66
CA GLY A 251 -7.96 12.46 25.62
C GLY A 251 -8.60 11.80 24.39
N ALA A 252 -7.94 11.89 23.23
CA ALA A 252 -8.43 11.23 22.01
C ALA A 252 -8.51 9.70 22.15
N LEU A 253 -7.64 9.07 22.95
CA LEU A 253 -7.67 7.62 23.21
C LEU A 253 -8.87 7.20 24.08
N GLY A 254 -9.38 8.10 24.92
CA GLY A 254 -10.52 7.84 25.79
C GLY A 254 -11.89 8.10 25.15
N ILE A 255 -11.92 8.72 23.96
CA ILE A 255 -13.16 9.03 23.24
C ILE A 255 -13.44 7.92 22.25
N LYS A 256 -14.52 7.16 22.49
CA LYS A 256 -15.01 6.18 21.51
C LYS A 256 -15.49 6.92 20.26
N GLU A 257 -14.93 6.55 19.11
CA GLU A 257 -15.37 7.08 17.83
C GLU A 257 -16.80 6.63 17.54
N ASP A 258 -17.63 7.59 17.13
CA ASP A 258 -19.00 7.39 16.69
C ASP A 258 -19.20 8.28 15.45
N PRO A 259 -19.01 7.75 14.24
CA PRO A 259 -19.10 8.52 13.00
C PRO A 259 -20.51 9.11 12.80
N THR A 260 -21.51 8.52 13.45
CA THR A 260 -22.91 8.94 13.42
C THR A 260 -23.26 10.01 14.46
N ALA A 261 -22.30 10.42 15.29
CA ALA A 261 -22.52 11.45 16.29
C ALA A 261 -22.98 12.76 15.63
N ALA A 262 -24.10 13.29 16.13
CA ALA A 262 -24.78 14.49 15.60
C ALA A 262 -25.28 14.41 14.15
N MET A 263 -25.48 13.20 13.61
CA MET A 263 -26.33 12.99 12.43
C MET A 263 -27.81 13.01 12.81
N SER A 264 -28.68 13.38 11.87
CA SER A 264 -30.13 13.19 12.02
C SER A 264 -30.46 11.68 12.03
N GLU A 265 -31.59 11.26 12.59
CA GLU A 265 -31.96 9.83 12.59
C GLU A 265 -32.11 9.26 11.17
N GLU A 266 -32.53 10.09 10.21
CA GLU A 266 -32.59 9.73 8.79
C GLU A 266 -31.20 9.49 8.22
N ASP A 267 -30.25 10.40 8.46
CA ASP A 267 -28.87 10.24 8.00
C ASP A 267 -28.16 9.06 8.67
N LYS A 268 -28.45 8.79 9.95
CA LYS A 268 -27.93 7.59 10.63
C LYS A 268 -28.47 6.32 10.00
N ALA A 269 -29.75 6.29 9.67
CA ALA A 269 -30.35 5.15 8.99
C ALA A 269 -29.70 4.94 7.61
N ALA A 270 -29.51 6.01 6.84
CA ALA A 270 -28.83 5.96 5.55
C ALA A 270 -27.35 5.54 5.67
N TYR A 271 -26.63 6.04 6.68
CA TYR A 271 -25.26 5.64 6.99
C TYR A 271 -25.17 4.14 7.29
N ASN A 272 -26.02 3.65 8.20
CA ASN A 272 -26.06 2.25 8.60
C ASN A 272 -26.50 1.35 7.43
N GLU A 273 -27.41 1.82 6.57
CA GLU A 273 -27.84 1.10 5.37
C GLU A 273 -26.68 0.98 4.38
N ALA A 274 -25.96 2.07 4.10
CA ALA A 274 -24.77 2.05 3.24
C ALA A 274 -23.69 1.12 3.82
N GLU A 275 -23.37 1.24 5.12
CA GLU A 275 -22.42 0.36 5.79
C GLU A 275 -22.85 -1.12 5.72
N SER A 276 -24.15 -1.41 5.90
CA SER A 276 -24.67 -2.78 5.80
C SER A 276 -24.59 -3.36 4.38
N LYS A 277 -24.57 -2.50 3.36
CA LYS A 277 -24.38 -2.88 1.95
C LYS A 277 -22.90 -2.97 1.55
N GLY A 278 -21.98 -2.64 2.46
CA GLY A 278 -20.56 -2.53 2.17
C GLY A 278 -20.21 -1.30 1.33
N ASP A 279 -21.14 -0.34 1.21
CA ASP A 279 -20.88 0.95 0.57
C ASP A 279 -20.12 1.86 1.55
N ALA A 280 -19.25 2.73 1.03
CA ALA A 280 -18.61 3.76 1.84
C ALA A 280 -19.65 4.85 2.16
N PRO A 281 -20.11 5.00 3.42
CA PRO A 281 -21.11 6.00 3.75
C PRO A 281 -20.52 7.41 3.59
N ASP A 282 -21.34 8.37 3.16
CA ASP A 282 -20.89 9.75 3.04
C ASP A 282 -20.52 10.31 4.42
N GLU A 283 -19.24 10.60 4.64
CA GLU A 283 -18.76 11.19 5.88
C GLU A 283 -19.03 12.70 5.97
N ASN A 284 -19.54 13.35 4.93
CA ASN A 284 -19.81 14.79 4.86
C ASN A 284 -21.26 15.16 5.19
N VAL A 285 -21.99 14.30 5.91
CA VAL A 285 -23.33 14.63 6.40
C VAL A 285 -23.32 15.91 7.24
N PRO A 286 -24.26 16.85 6.98
CA PRO A 286 -24.41 18.07 7.78
C PRO A 286 -24.43 17.79 9.28
N TYR A 287 -23.70 18.60 10.03
CA TYR A 287 -23.60 18.46 11.48
C TYR A 287 -24.84 19.06 12.16
N GLN A 288 -25.78 18.21 12.60
CA GLN A 288 -27.07 18.62 13.18
C GLN A 288 -27.40 17.80 14.44
N PRO A 289 -26.80 18.11 15.60
CA PRO A 289 -27.11 17.38 16.83
C PRO A 289 -28.58 17.60 17.24
N ALA A 290 -29.24 16.52 17.64
CA ALA A 290 -30.64 16.52 18.09
C ALA A 290 -30.90 17.51 19.25
N ASN A 291 -29.90 17.72 20.11
CA ASN A 291 -29.95 18.71 21.18
C ASN A 291 -28.96 19.84 20.89
N LYS A 292 -29.46 21.08 20.82
CA LYS A 292 -28.68 22.25 20.46
C LYS A 292 -27.76 22.80 21.57
N HIS A 293 -27.63 22.11 22.70
CA HIS A 293 -26.74 22.53 23.78
C HIS A 293 -25.27 22.55 23.32
N PRO A 294 -24.49 23.63 23.57
CA PRO A 294 -23.12 23.78 23.08
C PRO A 294 -22.17 22.63 23.47
N MET A 295 -22.34 22.05 24.67
CA MET A 295 -21.50 20.92 25.10
C MET A 295 -21.77 19.65 24.29
N ASN A 296 -23.01 19.43 23.85
CA ASN A 296 -23.34 18.28 23.01
C ASN A 296 -22.78 18.46 21.60
N TYR A 297 -22.72 19.71 21.11
CA TYR A 297 -22.00 20.05 19.89
C TYR A 297 -20.51 19.72 20.00
N VAL A 298 -19.85 20.06 21.11
CA VAL A 298 -18.42 19.75 21.28
C VAL A 298 -18.21 18.25 21.43
N GLU A 299 -19.01 17.57 22.26
CA GLU A 299 -18.90 16.14 22.49
C GLU A 299 -19.11 15.35 21.19
N ALA A 300 -20.17 15.62 20.43
CA ALA A 300 -20.40 14.92 19.18
C ALA A 300 -19.38 15.31 18.09
N TYR A 301 -18.81 16.52 18.12
CA TYR A 301 -17.77 16.94 17.19
C TYR A 301 -16.48 16.15 17.43
N LEU A 302 -16.17 15.86 18.69
CA LEU A 302 -15.04 15.03 19.09
C LEU A 302 -15.32 13.54 18.91
N LYS A 303 -16.50 13.04 19.26
CA LYS A 303 -16.89 11.63 19.04
C LYS A 303 -16.88 11.26 17.56
N ARG A 304 -17.30 12.16 16.68
CA ARG A 304 -17.31 11.89 15.23
C ARG A 304 -15.93 11.63 14.65
N LYS A 305 -14.90 12.34 15.15
CA LYS A 305 -13.49 12.14 14.77
C LYS A 305 -12.59 12.51 15.95
N PRO A 306 -12.28 11.57 16.87
CA PRO A 306 -11.50 11.86 18.08
C PRO A 306 -10.14 12.50 17.80
N LEU A 307 -9.55 12.20 16.64
CA LEU A 307 -8.32 12.81 16.13
C LEU A 307 -8.36 14.34 15.99
N ARG A 308 -9.56 14.95 15.96
CA ARG A 308 -9.71 16.41 16.02
C ARG A 308 -9.17 16.97 17.32
N LEU A 309 -9.35 16.25 18.44
CA LEU A 309 -8.82 16.65 19.74
C LEU A 309 -7.29 16.66 19.72
N THR A 310 -6.68 15.64 19.13
CA THR A 310 -5.23 15.58 18.87
C THR A 310 -4.77 16.78 18.04
N GLY A 311 -5.46 17.09 16.93
CA GLY A 311 -5.11 18.21 16.06
C GLY A 311 -5.22 19.58 16.75
N ILE A 312 -6.26 19.78 17.58
CA ILE A 312 -6.42 21.00 18.39
C ILE A 312 -5.28 21.10 19.42
N GLY A 313 -5.00 20.03 20.15
CA GLY A 313 -3.93 19.99 21.15
C GLY A 313 -2.55 20.28 20.55
N ALA A 314 -2.25 19.71 19.38
CA ALA A 314 -1.01 19.95 18.64
C ALA A 314 -0.90 21.39 18.10
N SER A 315 -2.01 21.95 17.58
CA SER A 315 -2.04 23.33 17.09
C SER A 315 -1.81 24.34 18.22
N LEU A 316 -2.50 24.13 19.36
CA LEU A 316 -2.31 24.94 20.56
C LEU A 316 -0.87 24.84 21.08
N ASN A 317 -0.29 23.65 21.09
CA ASN A 317 1.11 23.43 21.47
C ASN A 317 2.07 24.28 20.64
N ASN A 318 1.94 24.26 19.30
CA ASN A 318 2.82 25.02 18.43
C ASN A 318 2.75 26.53 18.71
N VAL A 319 1.55 27.08 18.87
CA VAL A 319 1.36 28.51 19.18
C VAL A 319 1.95 28.86 20.55
N LEU A 320 1.67 28.06 21.57
CA LEU A 320 2.16 28.29 22.93
C LEU A 320 3.68 28.17 23.02
N MET A 321 4.29 27.21 22.34
CA MET A 321 5.74 27.03 22.31
C MET A 321 6.45 28.13 21.52
N LEU A 322 5.89 28.60 20.40
CA LEU A 322 6.40 29.78 19.69
C LEU A 322 6.36 31.02 20.59
N GLY A 323 5.24 31.24 21.28
CA GLY A 323 5.10 32.32 22.25
C GLY A 323 6.10 32.19 23.41
N SER A 324 6.34 30.96 23.89
CA SER A 324 7.30 30.66 24.95
C SER A 324 8.74 31.01 24.55
N GLY A 325 9.18 30.57 23.37
CA GLY A 325 10.51 30.90 22.84
C GLY A 325 10.69 32.40 22.59
N GLY A 326 9.66 33.07 22.06
CA GLY A 326 9.67 34.52 21.88
C GLY A 326 9.78 35.29 23.20
N HIS A 327 9.00 34.87 24.21
CA HIS A 327 9.05 35.46 25.56
C HIS A 327 10.41 35.27 26.23
N GLU A 328 11.03 34.10 26.05
CA GLU A 328 12.36 33.82 26.58
C GLU A 328 13.43 34.68 25.91
N LEU A 329 13.38 34.84 24.58
CA LEU A 329 14.26 35.78 23.87
C LEU A 329 14.09 37.21 24.40
N MET A 330 12.86 37.67 24.63
CA MET A 330 12.63 39.00 25.21
C MET A 330 13.27 39.14 26.61
N LYS A 331 13.14 38.12 27.47
CA LYS A 331 13.78 38.11 28.81
C LYS A 331 15.31 38.14 28.73
N LEU A 332 15.89 37.39 27.80
CA LEU A 332 17.34 37.37 27.54
C LEU A 332 17.84 38.74 27.09
N HIS A 333 17.17 39.39 26.15
CA HIS A 333 17.52 40.76 25.72
C HIS A 333 17.34 41.79 26.84
N ALA A 334 16.36 41.57 27.73
CA ALA A 334 16.14 42.42 28.91
C ALA A 334 17.09 42.12 30.09
N GLY A 335 17.97 41.10 29.99
CA GLY A 335 18.88 40.71 31.08
C GLY A 335 18.20 40.13 32.32
N THR A 336 16.94 39.69 32.20
CA THR A 336 16.12 39.15 33.31
C THR A 336 16.03 37.62 33.29
N ALA A 337 16.91 37.01 32.52
CA ALA A 337 16.88 35.59 32.23
C ALA A 337 17.48 34.73 33.35
N SER A 338 16.90 33.56 33.59
CA SER A 338 17.42 32.59 34.57
C SER A 338 18.60 31.79 34.00
N ALA A 339 19.38 31.10 34.86
CA ALA A 339 20.54 30.31 34.44
C ALA A 339 20.21 29.14 33.46
N LEU A 340 18.94 28.75 33.36
CA LEU A 340 18.45 27.73 32.42
C LEU A 340 18.05 28.33 31.06
N GLN A 341 18.11 29.65 30.90
CA GLN A 341 17.79 30.34 29.66
C GLN A 341 19.07 30.56 28.86
N SER A 342 19.09 29.98 27.67
CA SER A 342 20.20 30.08 26.72
C SER A 342 19.63 30.60 25.40
N PRO A 343 20.21 31.65 24.80
CA PRO A 343 19.78 32.15 23.49
C PRO A 343 19.74 31.04 22.45
N ALA A 344 20.76 30.17 22.43
CA ALA A 344 20.81 29.02 21.52
C ALA A 344 19.64 28.05 21.74
N GLY A 345 19.32 27.74 23.00
CA GLY A 345 18.15 26.90 23.31
C GLY A 345 16.83 27.54 22.88
N ALA A 346 16.69 28.86 23.01
CA ALA A 346 15.48 29.57 22.63
C ALA A 346 15.29 29.59 21.10
N TYR A 347 16.36 29.79 20.33
CA TYR A 347 16.32 29.66 18.87
C TYR A 347 16.01 28.23 18.43
N MET A 348 16.54 27.21 19.11
CA MET A 348 16.22 25.81 18.84
C MET A 348 14.74 25.50 19.10
N ASP A 349 14.16 26.01 20.20
CA ASP A 349 12.73 25.83 20.49
C ASP A 349 11.85 26.49 19.40
N ILE A 350 12.18 27.72 18.96
CA ILE A 350 11.47 28.41 17.88
C ILE A 350 11.58 27.62 16.57
N GLY A 351 12.80 27.18 16.22
CA GLY A 351 13.04 26.36 15.04
C GLY A 351 12.24 25.06 15.08
N ALA A 352 12.23 24.37 16.22
CA ALA A 352 11.44 23.15 16.41
C ALA A 352 9.95 23.38 16.12
N GLN A 353 9.38 24.49 16.60
CA GLN A 353 7.97 24.78 16.34
C GLN A 353 7.67 25.17 14.90
N ALA A 354 8.60 25.84 14.20
CA ALA A 354 8.46 26.11 12.77
C ALA A 354 8.40 24.79 11.98
N PHE A 355 9.29 23.84 12.29
CA PHE A 355 9.26 22.50 11.69
C PHE A 355 8.00 21.72 12.08
N ASN A 356 7.55 21.77 13.34
CA ASN A 356 6.28 21.15 13.75
C ASN A 356 5.07 21.73 13.02
N LEU A 357 5.08 23.03 12.71
CA LEU A 357 4.00 23.65 11.93
C LEU A 357 3.98 23.10 10.51
N VAL A 358 5.13 23.04 9.84
CA VAL A 358 5.26 22.45 8.50
C VAL A 358 4.86 20.97 8.53
N ALA A 359 5.33 20.21 9.51
CA ALA A 359 5.01 18.79 9.68
C ALA A 359 3.50 18.59 9.87
N ASN A 360 2.84 19.40 10.70
CA ASN A 360 1.38 19.37 10.88
C ASN A 360 0.63 19.71 9.57
N THR A 361 1.14 20.66 8.77
CA THR A 361 0.56 20.97 7.45
C THR A 361 0.68 19.76 6.52
N LEU A 362 1.87 19.17 6.42
CA LEU A 362 2.12 17.97 5.60
C LEU A 362 1.24 16.79 6.06
N TYR A 363 1.17 16.57 7.38
CA TYR A 363 0.33 15.53 7.97
C TYR A 363 -1.16 15.76 7.67
N GLY A 364 -1.61 17.02 7.68
CA GLY A 364 -2.98 17.42 7.35
C GLY A 364 -3.33 17.30 5.87
N MET A 365 -2.33 17.38 4.97
CA MET A 365 -2.49 17.15 3.53
C MET A 365 -2.64 15.67 3.17
N SER A 366 -2.23 14.76 4.06
CA SER A 366 -2.44 13.33 3.87
C SER A 366 -3.92 13.05 3.72
N LYS A 367 -4.29 12.24 2.71
CA LYS A 367 -5.60 11.57 2.70
C LYS A 367 -5.70 10.83 4.04
N LYS A 368 -6.63 11.26 4.89
CA LYS A 368 -6.78 10.74 6.27
C LYS A 368 -7.21 9.29 6.30
N ASP A 369 -7.78 8.85 5.18
CA ASP A 369 -8.12 7.47 4.91
C ASP A 369 -6.84 6.71 4.52
N ARG A 370 -6.02 6.41 5.53
CA ARG A 370 -4.67 5.81 5.43
C ARG A 370 -4.63 4.45 4.76
N ARG A 371 -5.79 3.83 4.57
CA ARG A 371 -5.97 2.75 3.62
C ARG A 371 -6.07 3.43 2.26
N GLY A 372 -4.92 3.76 1.66
CA GLY A 372 -4.86 3.96 0.21
C GLY A 372 -5.64 2.79 -0.37
N SER A 373 -6.79 3.08 -0.96
CA SER A 373 -7.67 1.99 -1.36
C SER A 373 -6.89 1.26 -2.44
N LEU A 374 -6.63 -0.02 -2.25
CA LEU A 374 -5.98 -0.83 -3.30
C LEU A 374 -6.77 -0.74 -4.61
N LYS A 375 -8.06 -0.39 -4.50
CA LYS A 375 -8.97 0.03 -5.56
C LYS A 375 -8.44 1.25 -6.35
N GLU A 376 -8.08 2.34 -5.68
CA GLU A 376 -7.50 3.55 -6.33
C GLU A 376 -6.16 3.27 -7.02
N ASP A 377 -5.36 2.35 -6.47
CA ASP A 377 -4.03 2.03 -6.99
C ASP A 377 -4.04 0.91 -8.06
N GLY A 378 -5.22 0.40 -8.44
CA GLY A 378 -5.38 -0.65 -9.45
C GLY A 378 -4.82 -2.02 -9.05
N GLN A 379 -4.50 -2.22 -7.78
CA GLN A 379 -3.86 -3.46 -7.31
C GLN A 379 -4.84 -4.61 -7.07
N LEU A 380 -6.14 -4.29 -6.91
CA LEU A 380 -7.18 -5.30 -6.75
C LEU A 380 -7.37 -6.18 -7.97
N ASP A 381 -6.99 -5.69 -9.15
CA ASP A 381 -7.09 -6.45 -10.39
C ASP A 381 -6.35 -7.79 -10.29
N GLU A 382 -5.18 -7.80 -9.65
CA GLU A 382 -4.40 -9.01 -9.44
C GLU A 382 -5.09 -9.99 -8.49
N VAL A 383 -5.67 -9.49 -7.38
CA VAL A 383 -6.44 -10.32 -6.44
C VAL A 383 -7.63 -10.94 -7.15
N TYR A 384 -8.34 -10.16 -7.96
CA TYR A 384 -9.53 -10.63 -8.68
C TYR A 384 -9.18 -11.61 -9.78
N THR A 385 -8.05 -11.46 -10.48
CA THR A 385 -7.57 -12.48 -11.43
C THR A 385 -7.23 -13.78 -10.72
N VAL A 386 -6.51 -13.72 -9.60
CA VAL A 386 -6.15 -14.92 -8.82
C VAL A 386 -7.40 -15.60 -8.25
N ALA A 387 -8.38 -14.84 -7.76
CA ALA A 387 -9.66 -15.41 -7.35
C ALA A 387 -10.38 -16.06 -8.56
N ALA A 388 -10.43 -15.37 -9.70
CA ALA A 388 -11.08 -15.87 -10.90
C ALA A 388 -10.44 -17.17 -11.40
N SER A 389 -9.11 -17.34 -11.34
CA SER A 389 -8.45 -18.59 -11.71
C SER A 389 -8.84 -19.74 -10.78
N MET A 390 -9.06 -19.49 -9.49
CA MET A 390 -9.55 -20.54 -8.58
C MET A 390 -11.01 -20.92 -8.83
N PHE A 391 -11.84 -19.94 -9.16
CA PHE A 391 -13.29 -20.17 -9.34
C PHE A 391 -13.66 -20.68 -10.74
N VAL A 392 -12.82 -20.47 -11.76
CA VAL A 392 -13.12 -20.92 -13.13
C VAL A 392 -13.20 -22.45 -13.22
N ASP A 393 -12.39 -23.15 -12.43
CA ASP A 393 -12.33 -24.62 -12.41
C ASP A 393 -13.51 -25.27 -11.64
N LEU A 394 -14.29 -24.49 -10.90
CA LEU A 394 -15.49 -25.00 -10.24
C LEU A 394 -16.59 -25.33 -11.24
N PRO A 395 -17.41 -26.36 -10.96
CA PRO A 395 -18.61 -26.63 -11.74
C PRO A 395 -19.50 -25.37 -11.85
N PRO A 396 -20.05 -25.05 -13.04
CA PRO A 396 -20.83 -23.83 -13.24
C PRO A 396 -22.01 -23.65 -12.25
N GLN A 397 -22.54 -24.77 -11.74
CA GLN A 397 -23.64 -24.79 -10.77
C GLN A 397 -23.22 -24.32 -9.37
N GLU A 398 -21.97 -24.55 -8.97
CA GLU A 398 -21.44 -24.18 -7.65
C GLU A 398 -20.75 -22.81 -7.67
N ARG A 399 -20.24 -22.43 -8.85
CA ARG A 399 -19.45 -21.22 -9.06
C ARG A 399 -20.14 -19.94 -8.58
N SER A 400 -21.42 -19.75 -8.95
CA SER A 400 -22.18 -18.53 -8.60
C SER A 400 -22.36 -18.36 -7.08
N ASP A 401 -22.71 -19.44 -6.38
CA ASP A 401 -22.97 -19.41 -4.94
C ASP A 401 -21.67 -19.16 -4.17
N LYS A 402 -20.58 -19.87 -4.53
CA LYS A 402 -19.27 -19.68 -3.92
C LYS A 402 -18.71 -18.29 -4.20
N LEU A 403 -18.94 -17.75 -5.39
CA LEU A 403 -18.50 -16.39 -5.72
C LEU A 403 -19.25 -15.33 -4.92
N HIS A 404 -20.55 -15.49 -4.68
CA HIS A 404 -21.31 -14.61 -3.79
C HIS A 404 -20.77 -14.63 -2.36
N GLN A 405 -20.45 -15.82 -1.83
CA GLN A 405 -19.87 -15.96 -0.50
C GLN A 405 -18.48 -15.32 -0.41
N PHE A 406 -17.62 -15.54 -1.41
CA PHE A 406 -16.31 -14.94 -1.50
C PHE A 406 -16.39 -13.41 -1.56
N ALA A 407 -17.28 -12.87 -2.41
CA ALA A 407 -17.46 -11.45 -2.55
C ALA A 407 -17.97 -10.81 -1.25
N GLY A 408 -18.89 -11.47 -0.54
CA GLY A 408 -19.34 -11.06 0.79
C GLY A 408 -18.22 -11.08 1.83
N TYR A 409 -17.39 -12.13 1.84
CA TYR A 409 -16.20 -12.21 2.72
C TYR A 409 -15.21 -11.07 2.43
N MET A 410 -14.88 -10.87 1.16
CA MET A 410 -13.92 -9.86 0.72
C MET A 410 -14.42 -8.44 0.99
N ALA A 411 -15.71 -8.15 0.80
CA ALA A 411 -16.30 -6.84 1.12
C ALA A 411 -16.15 -6.46 2.61
N ASN A 412 -16.05 -7.45 3.49
CA ASN A 412 -15.78 -7.22 4.92
C ASN A 412 -14.30 -6.93 5.22
N ILE A 413 -13.40 -7.03 4.24
CA ILE A 413 -11.99 -6.65 4.38
C ILE A 413 -11.90 -5.12 4.31
N PRO A 414 -11.56 -4.44 5.42
CA PRO A 414 -11.68 -2.99 5.49
C PRO A 414 -10.74 -2.20 4.56
N ASP A 415 -9.75 -2.88 3.96
CA ASP A 415 -8.76 -2.31 3.04
C ASP A 415 -9.21 -2.29 1.57
N LEU A 416 -10.22 -3.09 1.18
CA LEU A 416 -10.68 -3.17 -0.22
C LEU A 416 -11.56 -1.98 -0.61
N LYS A 417 -12.49 -1.59 0.29
CA LYS A 417 -13.51 -0.55 0.04
C LYS A 417 -14.33 -0.79 -1.23
N SER A 418 -14.50 -2.05 -1.61
CA SER A 418 -15.41 -2.47 -2.68
C SER A 418 -16.60 -3.18 -2.06
N SER A 419 -17.79 -2.92 -2.61
CA SER A 419 -18.99 -3.64 -2.18
C SER A 419 -18.92 -5.09 -2.65
N ALA A 420 -19.72 -5.96 -2.02
CA ALA A 420 -19.78 -7.36 -2.43
C ALA A 420 -20.23 -7.50 -3.89
N GLN A 421 -21.15 -6.64 -4.36
CA GLN A 421 -21.59 -6.67 -5.76
C GLN A 421 -20.47 -6.28 -6.72
N GLU A 422 -19.71 -5.21 -6.43
CA GLU A 422 -18.58 -4.81 -7.26
C GLU A 422 -17.52 -5.92 -7.39
N ILE A 423 -17.21 -6.59 -6.28
CA ILE A 423 -16.24 -7.71 -6.25
C ILE A 423 -16.78 -8.88 -7.07
N TYR A 424 -18.06 -9.24 -6.87
CA TYR A 424 -18.73 -10.30 -7.61
C TYR A 424 -18.69 -10.04 -9.12
N ASP A 425 -19.05 -8.84 -9.56
CA ASP A 425 -19.09 -8.49 -10.98
C ASP A 425 -17.69 -8.50 -11.60
N ALA A 426 -16.70 -7.95 -10.88
CA ALA A 426 -15.31 -7.90 -11.35
C ALA A 426 -14.69 -9.30 -11.51
N VAL A 427 -14.90 -10.18 -10.52
CA VAL A 427 -14.39 -11.55 -10.57
C VAL A 427 -15.18 -12.38 -11.59
N SER A 428 -16.50 -12.22 -11.67
CA SER A 428 -17.34 -12.90 -12.68
C SER A 428 -16.90 -12.58 -14.10
N ALA A 429 -16.66 -11.31 -14.41
CA ALA A 429 -16.18 -10.90 -15.73
C ALA A 429 -14.81 -11.52 -16.05
N LYS A 430 -13.91 -11.60 -15.06
CA LYS A 430 -12.60 -12.25 -15.23
C LYS A 430 -12.73 -13.76 -15.44
N ILE A 431 -13.62 -14.44 -14.72
CA ILE A 431 -13.92 -15.86 -14.94
C ILE A 431 -14.39 -16.07 -16.39
N GLU A 432 -15.35 -15.29 -16.87
CA GLU A 432 -15.86 -15.41 -18.25
C GLU A 432 -14.72 -15.26 -19.26
N HIS A 433 -13.80 -14.32 -19.03
CA HIS A 433 -12.65 -14.16 -19.90
C HIS A 433 -11.63 -15.30 -19.80
N ILE A 434 -11.33 -15.80 -18.59
CA ILE A 434 -10.38 -16.90 -18.36
C ILE A 434 -10.90 -18.22 -18.94
N GLU A 435 -12.20 -18.49 -18.80
CA GLU A 435 -12.84 -19.71 -19.30
C GLU A 435 -12.69 -19.85 -20.82
N HIS A 436 -12.71 -18.74 -21.54
CA HIS A 436 -12.50 -18.70 -22.99
C HIS A 436 -11.05 -18.36 -23.39
N ASN A 437 -10.15 -18.25 -22.40
CA ASN A 437 -8.76 -17.88 -22.65
C ASN A 437 -7.98 -19.09 -23.18
N PRO A 438 -7.42 -19.04 -24.41
CA PRO A 438 -6.64 -20.14 -24.95
C PRO A 438 -5.41 -20.49 -24.11
N TRP A 439 -4.87 -19.55 -23.32
CA TRP A 439 -3.79 -19.82 -22.37
C TRP A 439 -4.22 -20.74 -21.24
N HIS A 440 -5.43 -20.55 -20.70
CA HIS A 440 -5.97 -21.41 -19.66
C HIS A 440 -6.19 -22.82 -20.20
N ILE A 441 -6.79 -22.94 -21.39
CA ILE A 441 -6.94 -24.23 -22.08
C ILE A 441 -5.57 -24.89 -22.29
N GLY A 442 -4.57 -24.13 -22.75
CA GLY A 442 -3.22 -24.64 -22.99
C GLY A 442 -2.52 -25.16 -21.74
N ILE A 443 -2.67 -24.48 -20.60
CA ILE A 443 -2.06 -24.88 -19.32
C ILE A 443 -2.74 -26.14 -18.76
N HIS A 444 -4.07 -26.17 -18.68
CA HIS A 444 -4.79 -27.27 -18.02
C HIS A 444 -4.97 -28.51 -18.91
N HIS A 445 -5.07 -28.37 -20.23
CA HIS A 445 -5.23 -29.53 -21.12
C HIS A 445 -3.90 -30.17 -21.55
N ALA A 446 -2.75 -29.50 -21.35
CA ALA A 446 -1.45 -30.10 -21.65
C ALA A 446 -1.17 -31.35 -20.80
N GLU A 447 -1.74 -31.44 -19.60
CA GLU A 447 -1.60 -32.61 -18.71
C GLU A 447 -2.48 -33.80 -19.13
N GLN A 448 -3.53 -33.57 -19.91
CA GLN A 448 -4.51 -34.59 -20.29
C GLN A 448 -4.27 -35.19 -21.68
N LEU A 449 -3.34 -34.64 -22.46
CA LEU A 449 -2.98 -35.22 -23.76
C LEU A 449 -2.21 -36.53 -23.52
N PRO A 450 -2.71 -37.67 -24.03
CA PRO A 450 -2.03 -38.95 -23.83
C PRO A 450 -0.63 -38.88 -24.45
N GLU A 451 0.39 -39.32 -23.71
CA GLU A 451 1.82 -39.35 -24.10
C GLU A 451 2.12 -40.04 -25.46
N THR A 452 1.12 -40.68 -26.06
CA THR A 452 1.23 -41.57 -27.21
C THR A 452 1.48 -40.90 -28.57
N VAL A 453 1.66 -39.58 -28.66
CA VAL A 453 1.98 -38.90 -29.95
C VAL A 453 3.36 -38.21 -29.95
N THR A 454 4.25 -38.54 -29.00
CA THR A 454 5.63 -38.02 -29.00
C THR A 454 6.64 -39.00 -29.62
N HIS A 455 6.22 -39.85 -30.56
CA HIS A 455 7.15 -40.64 -31.37
C HIS A 455 7.38 -39.98 -32.74
N THR A 456 8.62 -39.51 -32.92
CA THR A 456 9.34 -39.37 -34.21
C THR A 456 9.19 -38.06 -34.96
N ILE A 457 9.80 -36.99 -34.45
CA ILE A 457 10.60 -36.08 -35.29
C ILE A 457 11.94 -35.84 -34.60
N SER A 458 12.82 -36.83 -34.64
CA SER A 458 14.25 -36.57 -34.43
C SER A 458 14.75 -35.80 -35.66
N TYR A 459 14.93 -34.49 -35.52
CA TYR A 459 15.77 -33.72 -36.45
C TYR A 459 17.22 -34.21 -36.30
N GLN A 460 17.59 -35.26 -37.06
CA GLN A 460 18.99 -35.56 -37.30
C GLN A 460 19.54 -34.52 -38.29
N HIS A 461 19.97 -33.37 -37.78
CA HIS A 461 20.91 -32.53 -38.49
C HIS A 461 22.26 -33.25 -38.50
N ARG A 462 22.47 -34.09 -39.51
CA ARG A 462 23.75 -34.73 -39.79
C ARG A 462 24.69 -33.64 -40.29
N VAL A 463 25.50 -33.08 -39.40
CA VAL A 463 26.67 -32.27 -39.78
C VAL A 463 27.60 -33.19 -40.56
N GLN A 464 27.76 -32.94 -41.86
CA GLN A 464 28.80 -33.58 -42.65
C GLN A 464 30.15 -33.06 -42.15
N PRO A 465 31.10 -33.93 -41.79
CA PRO A 465 32.46 -33.49 -41.50
C PRO A 465 33.12 -33.00 -42.81
N GLU A 466 33.77 -31.84 -42.73
CA GLU A 466 34.61 -31.32 -43.81
C GLU A 466 35.72 -32.31 -44.19
N PRO A 467 36.08 -32.44 -45.48
CA PRO A 467 37.21 -33.25 -45.89
C PRO A 467 38.52 -32.61 -45.42
N SER A 468 39.31 -33.40 -44.70
CA SER A 468 40.68 -33.09 -44.29
C SER A 468 41.55 -32.74 -45.50
N VAL A 469 42.04 -31.50 -45.56
CA VAL A 469 43.11 -31.09 -46.48
C VAL A 469 44.41 -31.74 -46.01
N GLY A 470 44.87 -32.73 -46.76
CA GLY A 470 46.18 -33.34 -46.58
C GLY A 470 47.30 -32.37 -46.96
N ALA A 471 48.25 -32.18 -46.03
CA ALA A 471 49.54 -31.56 -46.32
C ALA A 471 50.43 -32.58 -47.05
N GLN A 472 50.87 -32.26 -48.26
CA GLN A 472 52.00 -32.91 -48.93
C GLN A 472 53.28 -32.10 -48.63
N LEU A 473 54.32 -32.79 -48.19
CA LEU A 473 55.73 -32.45 -48.39
C LEU A 473 56.27 -33.32 -49.52
#